data_AF-A0A6S6V5S7-F1
#
_entry.id   AF-A0A6S6V5S7-F1
#
_cell.length_a   1.000
_cell.length_b   1.000
_cell.length_c   1.000
_cell.angle_alpha   90.00
_cell.angle_beta   90.00
_cell.angle_gamma   90.00
#
_symmetry.space_group_name_H-M   'P 1'
#
loop_
_entity.id
_entity.type
_entity.pdbx_description
1 polymer ?
#
loop_
_entity_poly.entity_id
_entity_poly.type
_entity_poly.pdbx_seq_one_letter_code
_entity_poly.pdbx_strand_id
1 'polypeptide(L)'
;MYSTEKGSDAPPPYSEQTSSSSRSHAILNQLSTIRTRQIHSVLNAHIIPLIEERATYGIAQTTIALLPSDIPLPTVPEKSEFSFDDTSSNSAPVQVIGFTSEDEPHVVRLEGHMNRTEFWRPPVVIEELEEVLSQTLNASSVLAGVVQVEGKAEEIIPTRQSSRRTLLSRVMPSLGPDLRSPSGNPEVGVRRQNSAGTIVVKARLEEICLRTVSEFGLYDTISKQCVIVRVDARC
;
A
#
# COMPACT_ATOMS: atom_id res chain seq x y z
N MET A 1 -73.74 -25.04 35.11
CA MET A 1 -72.98 -25.49 33.93
C MET A 1 -73.46 -24.61 32.79
N TYR A 2 -72.70 -23.71 32.16
CA TYR A 2 -71.34 -23.84 31.64
C TYR A 2 -70.56 -22.51 31.69
N SER A 3 -69.25 -22.67 31.64
CA SER A 3 -68.18 -21.71 31.86
C SER A 3 -68.01 -20.67 30.73
N THR A 4 -67.51 -19.51 31.14
CA THR A 4 -67.02 -18.38 30.33
C THR A 4 -65.96 -18.77 29.30
N GLU A 5 -66.22 -18.54 28.02
CA GLU A 5 -65.18 -18.49 26.99
C GLU A 5 -64.47 -17.13 27.05
N LYS A 6 -63.23 -17.13 27.54
CA LYS A 6 -62.35 -15.97 27.54
C LYS A 6 -61.58 -15.97 26.22
N GLY A 7 -62.01 -15.12 25.29
CA GLY A 7 -61.33 -14.89 24.02
C GLY A 7 -59.87 -14.47 24.23
N SER A 8 -58.96 -15.28 23.68
CA SER A 8 -57.54 -15.02 23.63
C SER A 8 -57.25 -13.93 22.60
N ASP A 9 -57.27 -12.67 23.04
CA ASP A 9 -56.76 -11.54 22.26
C ASP A 9 -55.23 -11.46 22.47
N ALA A 10 -54.50 -12.30 21.73
CA ALA A 10 -53.05 -12.21 21.64
C ALA A 10 -52.71 -11.36 20.41
N PRO A 11 -51.96 -10.24 20.54
CA PRO A 11 -51.54 -9.49 19.38
C PRO A 11 -50.67 -10.38 18.47
N PRO A 12 -50.74 -10.20 17.14
CA PRO A 12 -49.92 -10.98 16.21
C PRO A 12 -48.44 -10.83 16.59
N PRO A 13 -47.64 -11.90 16.53
CA PRO A 13 -46.21 -11.82 16.76
C PRO A 13 -45.60 -10.95 15.65
N TYR A 14 -45.15 -9.75 16.02
CA TYR A 14 -44.37 -8.87 15.14
C TYR A 14 -43.04 -9.55 14.83
N SER A 15 -43.00 -10.36 13.76
CA SER A 15 -41.77 -10.73 13.07
C SER A 15 -41.60 -9.79 11.88
N GLU A 16 -41.51 -8.50 12.15
CA GLU A 16 -41.30 -7.50 11.11
C GLU A 16 -39.81 -7.22 10.94
N GLN A 17 -39.33 -7.46 9.71
CA GLN A 17 -38.21 -6.77 9.04
C GLN A 17 -36.77 -7.26 9.29
N THR A 18 -36.45 -8.48 8.81
CA THR A 18 -35.05 -8.91 8.57
C THR A 18 -34.61 -8.81 7.10
N SER A 19 -35.54 -8.67 6.14
CA SER A 19 -35.21 -8.66 4.71
C SER A 19 -34.47 -7.40 4.25
N SER A 20 -34.75 -6.24 4.85
CA SER A 20 -34.08 -4.97 4.55
C SER A 20 -32.62 -4.97 4.99
N SER A 21 -32.33 -5.56 6.16
CA SER A 21 -30.97 -5.74 6.68
C SER A 21 -30.15 -6.69 5.80
N SER A 22 -30.71 -7.82 5.37
CA SER A 22 -29.99 -8.75 4.48
C SER A 22 -29.62 -8.11 3.14
N ARG A 23 -30.51 -7.27 2.58
CA ARG A 23 -30.24 -6.55 1.32
C ARG A 23 -29.16 -5.47 1.48
N SER A 24 -29.19 -4.70 2.57
CA SER A 24 -28.17 -3.68 2.81
C SER A 24 -26.78 -4.30 3.00
N HIS A 25 -26.67 -5.39 3.76
CA HIS A 25 -25.42 -6.15 3.88
C HIS A 25 -24.92 -6.70 2.55
N ALA A 26 -25.81 -7.24 1.72
CA ALA A 26 -25.43 -7.73 0.38
C ALA A 26 -24.87 -6.61 -0.51
N ILE A 27 -25.49 -5.43 -0.49
CA ILE A 27 -25.02 -4.27 -1.26
C ILE A 27 -23.64 -3.80 -0.74
N LEU A 28 -23.45 -3.71 0.58
CA LEU A 28 -22.18 -3.31 1.18
C LEU A 28 -21.05 -4.30 0.84
N ASN A 29 -21.34 -5.60 0.89
CA ASN A 29 -20.37 -6.64 0.50
C ASN A 29 -20.03 -6.56 -0.99
N GLN A 30 -21.01 -6.29 -1.84
CA GLN A 30 -20.79 -6.09 -3.27
C GLN A 30 -19.91 -4.85 -3.53
N LEU A 31 -20.18 -3.73 -2.86
CA LEU A 31 -19.36 -2.52 -2.94
C LEU A 31 -17.92 -2.79 -2.49
N SER A 32 -17.74 -3.52 -1.39
CA SER A 32 -16.41 -3.92 -0.93
C SER A 32 -15.69 -4.76 -1.97
N THR A 33 -16.36 -5.76 -2.54
CA THR A 33 -15.78 -6.65 -3.56
C THR A 33 -15.34 -5.88 -4.81
N ILE A 34 -16.19 -4.96 -5.28
CA ILE A 34 -15.90 -4.12 -6.45
C ILE A 34 -14.72 -3.20 -6.17
N ARG A 35 -14.68 -2.59 -4.98
CA ARG A 35 -13.59 -1.71 -4.53
C ARG A 35 -12.26 -2.45 -4.51
N THR A 36 -12.18 -3.59 -3.81
CA THR A 36 -10.96 -4.41 -3.75
C THR A 36 -10.50 -4.81 -5.15
N ARG A 37 -11.43 -5.28 -5.99
CA ARG A 37 -11.12 -5.65 -7.38
C ARG A 37 -10.55 -4.47 -8.18
N GLN A 38 -11.13 -3.28 -8.03
CA GLN A 38 -10.68 -2.09 -8.76
C GLN A 38 -9.29 -1.65 -8.30
N ILE A 39 -9.04 -1.66 -6.99
CA ILE A 39 -7.72 -1.39 -6.42
C ILE A 39 -6.68 -2.34 -7.01
N HIS A 40 -6.93 -3.65 -6.98
CA HIS A 40 -6.02 -4.62 -7.60
C HIS A 40 -5.79 -4.38 -9.10
N SER A 41 -6.84 -4.01 -9.84
CA SER A 41 -6.71 -3.69 -11.25
C SER A 41 -5.76 -2.52 -11.48
N VAL A 42 -5.87 -1.46 -10.68
CA VAL A 42 -5.00 -0.26 -10.79
C VAL A 42 -3.58 -0.59 -10.35
N LEU A 43 -3.41 -1.36 -9.28
CA LEU A 43 -2.10 -1.79 -8.81
C LEU A 43 -1.35 -2.58 -9.87
N ASN A 44 -1.99 -3.61 -10.44
CA ASN A 44 -1.36 -4.50 -11.42
C ASN A 44 -1.12 -3.83 -12.77
N ALA A 45 -2.01 -2.95 -13.21
CA ALA A 45 -1.91 -2.31 -14.51
C ALA A 45 -0.93 -1.13 -14.53
N HIS A 46 -0.80 -0.40 -13.42
CA HIS A 46 -0.14 0.91 -13.42
C HIS A 46 0.96 1.04 -12.37
N ILE A 47 0.74 0.58 -11.14
CA ILE A 47 1.67 0.89 -10.04
C ILE A 47 2.82 -0.11 -9.97
N ILE A 48 2.51 -1.41 -9.91
CA ILE A 48 3.51 -2.47 -9.74
C ILE A 48 4.53 -2.46 -10.89
N PRO A 49 4.12 -2.40 -12.18
CA PRO A 49 5.09 -2.37 -13.28
C PRO A 49 6.07 -1.19 -13.20
N LEU A 50 5.60 0.00 -12.77
CA LEU A 50 6.46 1.17 -12.60
C LEU A 50 7.46 0.98 -11.44
N ILE A 51 7.01 0.38 -10.34
CA ILE A 51 7.90 0.09 -9.20
C ILE A 51 8.96 -0.94 -9.61
N GLU A 52 8.55 -2.00 -10.31
CA GLU A 52 9.48 -3.02 -10.81
C GLU A 52 10.50 -2.42 -11.77
N GLU A 53 10.07 -1.60 -12.73
CA GLU A 53 10.95 -0.86 -13.62
C GLU A 53 11.95 0.00 -12.84
N ARG A 54 11.48 0.81 -11.88
CA ARG A 54 12.36 1.65 -11.05
C ARG A 54 13.34 0.83 -10.21
N ALA A 55 12.91 -0.32 -9.71
CA ALA A 55 13.76 -1.25 -8.98
C ALA A 55 14.87 -1.83 -9.87
N THR A 56 14.63 -2.06 -11.16
CA THR A 56 15.70 -2.50 -12.09
C THR A 56 16.82 -1.47 -12.23
N TYR A 57 16.51 -0.18 -12.08
CA TYR A 57 17.48 0.90 -12.06
C TYR A 57 18.11 1.16 -10.68
N GLY A 58 17.79 0.36 -9.67
CA GLY A 58 18.27 0.53 -8.30
C GLY A 58 17.67 1.76 -7.59
N ILE A 59 16.54 2.28 -8.07
CA ILE A 59 15.88 3.44 -7.47
C ILE A 59 15.01 2.97 -6.31
N ALA A 60 15.42 3.29 -5.09
CA ALA A 60 14.75 2.86 -3.86
C ALA A 60 13.44 3.61 -3.58
N GLN A 61 13.32 4.85 -4.05
CA GLN A 61 12.16 5.70 -3.82
C GLN A 61 11.40 5.96 -5.11
N THR A 62 10.11 5.69 -5.13
CA THR A 62 9.23 5.98 -6.26
C THR A 62 8.00 6.74 -5.79
N THR A 63 7.72 7.89 -6.42
CA THR A 63 6.48 8.64 -6.20
C THR A 63 5.63 8.62 -7.46
N ILE A 64 4.37 8.22 -7.32
CA ILE A 64 3.41 8.09 -8.43
C ILE A 64 2.21 8.98 -8.10
N ALA A 65 1.80 9.80 -9.07
CA ALA A 65 0.58 10.58 -9.02
C ALA A 65 -0.47 9.95 -9.95
N LEU A 66 -1.47 9.28 -9.38
CA LEU A 66 -2.58 8.75 -10.14
C LEU A 66 -3.60 9.86 -10.40
N LEU A 67 -3.88 10.12 -11.67
CA LEU A 67 -4.83 11.08 -12.15
C LEU A 67 -6.17 10.39 -12.43
N PRO A 68 -7.24 10.71 -11.69
CA PRO A 68 -8.59 10.24 -12.01
C PRO A 68 -9.04 10.53 -13.45
N SER A 69 -9.94 9.69 -13.98
CA SER A 69 -10.35 9.72 -15.38
C SER A 69 -11.22 10.92 -15.77
N ASP A 70 -11.93 11.51 -14.81
CA ASP A 70 -12.83 12.66 -14.94
C ASP A 70 -12.10 14.01 -14.94
N ILE A 71 -10.78 14.03 -14.74
CA ILE A 71 -10.00 15.27 -14.82
C ILE A 71 -9.91 15.69 -16.29
N PRO A 72 -10.47 16.86 -16.67
CA PRO A 72 -10.38 17.35 -18.02
C PRO A 72 -8.95 17.78 -18.28
N LEU A 73 -8.29 17.06 -19.19
CA LEU A 73 -7.00 17.44 -19.72
C LEU A 73 -7.20 17.92 -21.16
N PRO A 74 -6.46 18.94 -21.60
CA PRO A 74 -6.48 19.35 -23.00
C PRO A 74 -6.10 18.16 -23.87
N THR A 75 -6.84 17.98 -24.96
CA THR A 75 -6.59 16.90 -25.91
C THR A 75 -5.20 17.11 -26.48
N VAL A 76 -4.34 16.09 -26.40
CA VAL A 76 -3.02 16.14 -27.02
C VAL A 76 -3.26 16.37 -28.52
N PRO A 77 -2.75 17.47 -29.12
CA PRO A 77 -2.81 17.59 -30.56
C PRO A 77 -2.02 16.40 -31.12
N GLU A 78 -2.69 15.57 -31.93
CA GLU A 78 -2.05 14.46 -32.61
C GLU A 78 -0.76 14.96 -33.26
N LYS A 79 0.35 14.28 -32.96
CA LYS A 79 1.68 14.67 -33.39
C LYS A 79 1.68 14.72 -34.92
N SER A 80 1.49 15.91 -35.48
CA SER A 80 1.49 16.15 -36.91
C SER A 80 2.83 15.66 -37.47
N GLU A 81 2.79 14.86 -38.55
CA GLU A 81 3.97 14.27 -39.21
C GLU A 81 4.97 15.32 -39.76
N PHE A 82 4.68 16.61 -39.57
CA PHE A 82 5.50 17.75 -39.99
C PHE A 82 6.05 18.62 -38.83
N SER A 83 6.05 18.13 -37.59
CA SER A 83 6.69 18.85 -36.47
C SER A 83 8.16 18.45 -36.32
N PHE A 84 9.08 19.34 -36.71
CA PHE A 84 10.53 19.23 -36.49
C PHE A 84 10.94 19.86 -35.15
N ASP A 85 10.26 19.50 -34.06
CA ASP A 85 10.69 19.95 -32.74
C ASP A 85 11.75 18.99 -32.18
N ASP A 86 12.82 19.60 -31.70
CA ASP A 86 14.10 18.97 -31.43
C ASP A 86 14.04 18.03 -30.21
N THR A 87 14.95 17.08 -30.26
CA THR A 87 15.19 15.92 -29.40
C THR A 87 15.05 16.14 -27.87
N SER A 88 14.54 15.09 -27.18
CA SER A 88 14.67 14.80 -25.73
C SER A 88 13.75 15.45 -24.68
N SER A 89 12.48 15.70 -24.98
CA SER A 89 11.48 15.86 -23.90
C SER A 89 10.35 14.84 -24.06
N ASN A 90 10.23 13.95 -23.07
CA ASN A 90 9.02 13.16 -22.85
C ASN A 90 7.87 14.16 -22.67
N SER A 91 7.16 14.48 -23.74
CA SER A 91 6.00 15.37 -23.74
C SER A 91 4.83 14.66 -23.08
N ALA A 92 4.95 14.37 -21.78
CA ALA A 92 3.78 14.10 -20.96
C ALA A 92 2.92 15.38 -21.03
N PRO A 93 1.65 15.30 -21.46
CA PRO A 93 0.80 16.48 -21.65
C PRO A 93 0.49 17.21 -20.34
N VAL A 94 0.93 16.65 -19.22
CA VAL A 94 0.68 17.12 -17.87
C VAL A 94 1.97 17.01 -17.07
N GLN A 95 2.44 18.15 -16.55
CA GLN A 95 3.55 18.20 -15.62
C GLN A 95 3.04 18.63 -14.25
N VAL A 96 3.48 17.97 -13.16
CA VAL A 96 3.11 18.40 -11.81
C VAL A 96 3.99 19.58 -11.39
N ILE A 97 3.38 20.72 -11.06
CA ILE A 97 4.09 21.90 -10.56
C ILE A 97 3.99 21.95 -9.03
N GLY A 98 5.09 22.28 -8.37
CA GLY A 98 5.09 22.64 -6.94
C GLY A 98 4.84 21.46 -6.01
N PHE A 99 5.12 20.24 -6.46
CA PHE A 99 5.07 19.07 -5.61
C PHE A 99 6.11 19.21 -4.48
N THR A 100 5.69 19.03 -3.24
CA THR A 100 6.51 19.28 -2.03
C THR A 100 7.63 18.26 -1.81
N SER A 101 7.96 17.45 -2.82
CA SER A 101 8.98 16.41 -2.72
C SER A 101 10.14 16.72 -3.64
N GLU A 102 11.32 16.32 -3.21
CA GLU A 102 12.57 16.45 -3.96
C GLU A 102 12.54 15.73 -5.32
N ASP A 103 11.61 14.79 -5.53
CA ASP A 103 11.46 14.01 -6.76
C ASP A 103 10.14 14.33 -7.49
N GLU A 104 10.21 14.44 -8.82
CA GLU A 104 9.07 14.72 -9.70
C GLU A 104 8.19 13.47 -9.78
N PRO A 105 6.91 13.54 -9.37
CA PRO A 105 6.05 12.37 -9.33
C PRO A 105 5.75 11.87 -10.74
N HIS A 106 5.79 10.55 -10.93
CA HIS A 106 5.39 9.94 -12.19
C HIS A 106 3.87 10.00 -12.34
N VAL A 107 3.39 10.78 -13.31
CA VAL A 107 1.95 10.99 -13.53
C VAL A 107 1.38 9.85 -14.35
N VAL A 108 0.39 9.14 -13.79
CA VAL A 108 -0.35 8.10 -14.50
C VAL A 108 -1.81 8.49 -14.58
N ARG A 109 -2.32 8.64 -15.80
CA ARG A 109 -3.75 8.87 -16.02
C ARG A 109 -4.50 7.55 -15.96
N LEU A 110 -5.48 7.48 -15.07
CA LEU A 110 -6.38 6.35 -14.99
C LEU A 110 -7.51 6.49 -16.02
N GLU A 111 -7.98 5.35 -16.52
CA GLU A 111 -9.03 5.30 -17.53
C GLU A 111 -10.30 4.62 -17.01
N GLY A 112 -11.43 4.90 -17.64
CA GLY A 112 -12.70 4.23 -17.35
C GLY A 112 -13.52 4.86 -16.22
N HIS A 113 -14.80 4.48 -16.18
CA HIS A 113 -15.80 5.07 -15.28
C HIS A 113 -15.57 4.75 -13.80
N MET A 114 -14.87 3.66 -13.49
CA MET A 114 -14.59 3.24 -12.12
C MET A 114 -13.41 3.97 -11.48
N ASN A 115 -12.60 4.68 -12.28
CA ASN A 115 -11.42 5.41 -11.83
C ASN A 115 -11.66 6.92 -11.70
N ARG A 116 -12.90 7.32 -11.43
CA ARG A 116 -13.23 8.72 -11.20
C ARG A 116 -12.83 9.19 -9.81
N THR A 117 -12.76 10.50 -9.62
CA THR A 117 -12.42 11.13 -8.35
C THR A 117 -13.33 10.66 -7.21
N GLU A 118 -14.61 10.35 -7.46
CA GLU A 118 -15.54 9.88 -6.43
C GLU A 118 -15.19 8.51 -5.87
N PHE A 119 -14.54 7.65 -6.66
CA PHE A 119 -14.09 6.35 -6.19
C PHE A 119 -12.93 6.48 -5.20
N TRP A 120 -12.02 7.43 -5.43
CA TRP A 120 -10.82 7.65 -4.61
C TRP A 120 -11.04 8.56 -3.41
N ARG A 121 -12.15 9.32 -3.40
CA ARG A 121 -12.50 10.24 -2.32
C ARG A 121 -12.63 9.58 -0.94
N PRO A 122 -13.25 8.39 -0.79
CA PRO A 122 -13.40 7.76 0.52
C PRO A 122 -12.03 7.32 1.08
N PRO A 123 -11.68 7.66 2.34
CA PRO A 123 -10.38 7.33 2.90
C PRO A 123 -10.12 5.83 2.99
N VAL A 124 -11.18 5.03 3.19
CA VAL A 124 -11.10 3.56 3.24
C VAL A 124 -10.55 2.95 1.94
N VAL A 125 -10.73 3.62 0.79
CA VAL A 125 -10.18 3.16 -0.50
C VAL A 125 -8.68 3.40 -0.56
N ILE A 126 -8.22 4.53 -0.01
CA ILE A 126 -6.80 4.90 0.05
C ILE A 126 -6.06 4.02 1.06
N GLU A 127 -6.66 3.76 2.21
CA GLU A 127 -6.12 2.86 3.23
C GLU A 127 -6.00 1.43 2.69
N GLU A 128 -7.03 0.91 2.01
CA GLU A 128 -6.98 -0.41 1.38
C GLU A 128 -5.94 -0.46 0.25
N LEU A 129 -5.80 0.60 -0.55
CA LEU A 129 -4.76 0.70 -1.57
C LEU A 129 -3.36 0.57 -0.95
N GLU A 130 -3.10 1.29 0.15
CA GLU A 130 -1.83 1.24 0.88
C GLU A 130 -1.58 -0.16 1.47
N GLU A 131 -2.59 -0.74 2.12
CA GLU A 131 -2.51 -2.06 2.71
C GLU A 131 -2.25 -3.15 1.65
N VAL A 132 -3.04 -3.19 0.57
CA VAL A 132 -2.90 -4.21 -0.48
C VAL A 132 -1.56 -4.06 -1.19
N LEU A 133 -1.12 -2.83 -1.49
CA LEU A 133 0.16 -2.61 -2.15
C LEU A 133 1.34 -2.98 -1.24
N SER A 134 1.30 -2.57 0.03
CA SER A 134 2.35 -2.94 1.00
C SER A 134 2.44 -4.44 1.20
N GLN A 135 1.31 -5.14 1.31
CA GLN A 135 1.27 -6.61 1.39
C GLN A 135 1.84 -7.26 0.13
N THR A 136 1.46 -6.77 -1.05
CA THR A 136 1.92 -7.31 -2.33
C THR A 136 3.43 -7.15 -2.51
N LEU A 137 3.97 -5.97 -2.23
CA LEU A 137 5.40 -5.68 -2.38
C LEU A 137 6.26 -6.43 -1.34
N ASN A 138 5.79 -6.53 -0.10
CA ASN A 138 6.54 -7.25 0.95
C ASN A 138 6.39 -8.79 0.86
N ALA A 139 5.31 -9.30 0.26
CA ALA A 139 5.17 -10.72 -0.05
C ALA A 139 6.04 -11.13 -1.26
N SER A 140 6.26 -10.19 -2.19
CA SER A 140 7.14 -10.41 -3.34
C SER A 140 8.61 -10.36 -2.92
N SER A 141 9.14 -11.52 -2.50
CA SER A 141 10.57 -11.70 -2.19
C SER A 141 11.52 -11.38 -3.35
N VAL A 142 11.00 -11.21 -4.58
CA VAL A 142 11.76 -10.82 -5.77
C VAL A 142 12.37 -9.42 -5.64
N LEU A 143 11.74 -8.52 -4.87
CA LEU A 143 12.28 -7.18 -4.58
C LEU A 143 13.20 -7.15 -3.34
N ALA A 144 13.14 -8.18 -2.49
CA ALA A 144 13.98 -8.32 -1.29
C ALA A 144 15.26 -9.15 -1.53
N GLY A 145 15.42 -9.69 -2.74
CA GLY A 145 16.28 -10.83 -3.02
C GLY A 145 17.45 -10.57 -3.97
N VAL A 146 18.33 -9.60 -3.66
CA VAL A 146 19.72 -9.60 -4.17
C VAL A 146 20.70 -9.33 -3.02
N VAL A 147 20.54 -10.01 -1.89
CA VAL A 147 21.65 -10.32 -0.98
C VAL A 147 21.38 -11.70 -0.35
N GLN A 148 21.51 -12.76 -1.16
CA GLN A 148 21.84 -14.08 -0.63
C GLN A 148 23.27 -14.38 -1.09
N VAL A 149 24.17 -14.33 -0.12
CA VAL A 149 25.56 -14.77 -0.21
C VAL A 149 25.55 -16.23 -0.64
N GLU A 150 25.94 -16.51 -1.88
CA GLU A 150 26.15 -17.88 -2.34
C GLU A 150 27.51 -18.36 -1.81
N GLY A 151 27.46 -18.97 -0.64
CA GLY A 151 28.58 -19.75 -0.11
C GLY A 151 28.78 -20.99 -0.95
N LYS A 152 29.91 -21.05 -1.67
CA LYS A 152 30.41 -22.32 -2.23
C LYS A 152 31.11 -23.08 -1.10
N ALA A 153 30.41 -24.07 -0.55
CA ALA A 153 31.01 -25.14 0.21
C ALA A 153 31.88 -25.98 -0.74
N GLU A 154 33.16 -26.13 -0.44
CA GLU A 154 33.97 -27.22 -0.98
C GLU A 154 34.57 -27.99 0.21
N GLU A 155 34.26 -29.27 0.17
CA GLU A 155 34.45 -30.31 1.16
C GLU A 155 35.90 -30.79 1.19
N ILE A 156 36.60 -30.62 2.32
CA ILE A 156 37.74 -31.49 2.68
C ILE A 156 37.75 -31.70 4.21
N ILE A 157 37.40 -32.91 4.63
CA ILE A 157 37.67 -33.52 5.96
C ILE A 157 38.99 -34.33 5.82
N PRO A 158 39.76 -34.74 6.88
CA PRO A 158 39.55 -34.67 8.33
C PRO A 158 40.76 -34.14 9.15
N THR A 159 40.53 -33.70 10.40
CA THR A 159 41.23 -34.33 11.55
C THR A 159 40.62 -33.95 12.92
N ARG A 160 40.24 -35.00 13.65
CA ARG A 160 40.57 -35.25 15.07
C ARG A 160 40.37 -34.11 16.09
N GLN A 161 39.41 -34.27 17.01
CA GLN A 161 39.68 -34.81 18.34
C GLN A 161 38.41 -34.88 19.19
N SER A 162 38.25 -36.01 19.88
CA SER A 162 37.18 -36.26 20.82
C SER A 162 37.30 -35.37 22.05
N SER A 163 36.17 -34.92 22.61
CA SER A 163 36.06 -34.88 24.06
C SER A 163 34.63 -35.16 24.54
N ARG A 164 34.56 -36.33 25.18
CA ARG A 164 33.59 -36.96 26.07
C ARG A 164 32.41 -36.14 26.62
N ARG A 165 31.28 -36.84 26.65
CA ARG A 165 30.06 -36.65 27.44
C ARG A 165 30.35 -36.42 28.93
N THR A 166 29.56 -35.54 29.58
CA THR A 166 29.14 -35.72 30.98
C THR A 166 27.72 -35.19 31.18
N LEU A 167 26.85 -36.07 31.69
CA LEU A 167 25.50 -35.82 32.17
C LEU A 167 25.51 -35.61 33.70
N LEU A 168 24.44 -35.02 34.25
CA LEU A 168 24.03 -35.00 35.68
C LEU A 168 24.81 -34.01 36.58
N SER A 169 24.31 -33.33 37.63
CA SER A 169 23.05 -33.28 38.38
C SER A 169 23.25 -32.33 39.60
N ARG A 170 22.14 -31.92 40.26
CA ARG A 170 21.99 -31.37 41.65
C ARG A 170 22.43 -29.91 41.88
N VAL A 171 21.55 -28.97 42.30
CA VAL A 171 20.67 -28.85 43.49
C VAL A 171 21.44 -28.58 44.81
N MET A 172 21.48 -27.32 45.26
CA MET A 172 20.90 -26.82 46.54
C MET A 172 21.26 -25.33 46.80
N PRO A 173 20.48 -24.62 47.65
CA PRO A 173 20.54 -23.19 47.95
C PRO A 173 21.39 -22.88 49.20
N SER A 174 21.72 -21.60 49.44
CA SER A 174 21.59 -20.88 50.73
C SER A 174 22.63 -19.75 50.95
N LEU A 175 22.09 -18.65 51.49
CA LEU A 175 22.69 -17.60 52.33
C LEU A 175 23.85 -16.71 51.83
N GLY A 176 23.52 -15.41 51.71
CA GLY A 176 24.46 -14.31 51.83
C GLY A 176 23.88 -12.99 51.29
N PRO A 177 23.40 -12.06 52.14
CA PRO A 177 22.84 -10.79 51.71
C PRO A 177 23.97 -9.80 51.49
N ASP A 178 23.95 -9.02 50.41
CA ASP A 178 24.37 -7.63 50.51
C ASP A 178 24.00 -6.80 49.27
N LEU A 179 23.38 -5.67 49.57
CA LEU A 179 23.36 -4.42 48.83
C LEU A 179 22.56 -4.37 47.53
N ARG A 180 21.33 -3.88 47.70
CA ARG A 180 20.60 -3.08 46.70
C ARG A 180 21.56 -2.08 46.04
N SER A 181 21.82 -2.27 44.76
CA SER A 181 22.15 -1.17 43.85
C SER A 181 20.86 -0.70 43.19
N PRO A 182 20.39 0.53 43.44
CA PRO A 182 19.24 1.11 42.78
C PRO A 182 19.72 1.89 41.56
N SER A 183 19.64 1.32 40.36
CA SER A 183 19.58 2.11 39.13
C SER A 183 19.36 1.23 37.92
N GLY A 184 18.15 1.32 37.37
CA GLY A 184 17.97 1.55 35.95
C GLY A 184 18.40 0.44 35.00
N ASN A 185 17.68 -0.68 35.01
CA ASN A 185 17.21 -1.21 33.74
C ASN A 185 15.73 -0.81 33.64
N PRO A 186 15.32 -0.24 32.51
CA PRO A 186 14.90 -1.15 31.47
C PRO A 186 15.85 -1.03 30.29
N GLU A 187 16.10 -2.19 29.69
CA GLU A 187 16.38 -2.33 28.29
C GLU A 187 15.51 -1.34 27.49
N VAL A 188 16.06 -0.17 27.15
CA VAL A 188 15.57 0.60 26.00
C VAL A 188 16.28 0.06 24.76
N GLY A 189 16.32 -1.26 24.67
CA GLY A 189 16.21 -1.94 23.40
C GLY A 189 14.81 -1.64 22.89
N VAL A 190 14.58 -0.41 22.40
CA VAL A 190 13.80 -0.32 21.17
C VAL A 190 14.64 -1.16 20.24
N ARG A 191 14.24 -2.42 20.05
CA ARG A 191 14.48 -3.10 18.80
C ARG A 191 14.03 -2.06 17.79
N ARG A 192 14.97 -1.29 17.25
CA ARG A 192 14.85 -0.82 15.89
C ARG A 192 14.67 -2.13 15.17
N GLN A 193 13.42 -2.50 14.99
CA GLN A 193 13.05 -3.62 14.17
C GLN A 193 13.76 -3.27 12.88
N ASN A 194 14.83 -4.01 12.58
CA ASN A 194 15.61 -3.82 11.37
C ASN A 194 14.59 -3.98 10.26
N SER A 195 14.06 -2.85 9.80
CA SER A 195 13.19 -2.73 8.64
C SER A 195 14.06 -2.68 7.37
N ALA A 196 15.34 -3.04 7.51
CA ALA A 196 16.21 -3.40 6.41
C ALA A 196 15.54 -4.56 5.66
N GLY A 197 15.18 -4.31 4.41
CA GLY A 197 14.45 -5.23 3.55
C GLY A 197 12.93 -5.14 3.62
N THR A 198 12.35 -4.08 4.22
CA THR A 198 10.89 -3.84 4.16
C THR A 198 10.57 -2.65 3.25
N ILE A 199 9.59 -2.83 2.38
CA ILE A 199 9.08 -1.77 1.51
C ILE A 199 7.96 -1.03 2.25
N VAL A 200 8.16 0.27 2.44
CA VAL A 200 7.18 1.17 3.06
C VAL A 200 6.37 1.84 1.96
N VAL A 201 5.05 1.71 2.05
CA VAL A 201 4.10 2.34 1.13
C VAL A 201 3.32 3.38 1.92
N LYS A 202 3.08 4.54 1.30
CA LYS A 202 2.14 5.55 1.79
C LYS A 202 1.28 6.04 0.66
N ALA A 203 -0.05 6.02 0.84
CA ALA A 203 -0.99 6.57 -0.11
C ALA A 203 -1.78 7.72 0.51
N ARG A 204 -2.06 8.78 -0.27
CA ARG A 204 -2.93 9.87 0.16
C ARG A 204 -3.62 10.54 -1.01
N LEU A 205 -4.81 11.07 -0.77
CA LEU A 205 -5.48 11.96 -1.71
C LEU A 205 -5.00 13.39 -1.45
N GLU A 206 -4.37 14.01 -2.43
CA GLU A 206 -3.80 15.36 -2.31
C GLU A 206 -4.21 16.20 -3.53
N GLU A 207 -4.44 17.49 -3.31
CA GLU A 207 -4.64 18.43 -4.41
C GLU A 207 -3.28 18.84 -4.97
N ILE A 208 -3.07 18.60 -6.26
CA ILE A 208 -1.83 18.94 -6.96
C ILE A 208 -2.11 19.94 -8.07
N CYS A 209 -1.15 20.84 -8.30
CA CYS A 209 -1.16 21.77 -9.41
C CYS A 209 -0.56 21.10 -10.64
N LEU A 210 -1.33 21.05 -11.72
CA LEU A 210 -0.95 20.44 -12.99
C LEU A 210 -0.72 21.55 -14.02
N ARG A 211 0.46 21.58 -14.63
CA ARG A 211 0.72 22.36 -15.83
C ARG A 211 0.09 21.66 -17.01
N THR A 212 -0.74 22.38 -17.74
CA THR A 212 -1.32 21.92 -19.00
C THR A 212 -0.99 22.93 -20.09
N VAL A 213 -1.17 22.52 -21.35
CA VAL A 213 -1.03 23.41 -22.51
C VAL A 213 -2.42 23.68 -23.06
N SER A 214 -2.83 24.95 -23.06
CA SER A 214 -4.09 25.39 -23.65
C SER A 214 -4.09 25.20 -25.17
N GLU A 215 -5.27 25.30 -25.78
CA GLU A 215 -5.43 25.24 -27.24
C GLU A 215 -4.62 26.32 -28.00
N PHE A 216 -4.25 27.40 -27.32
CA PHE A 216 -3.44 28.49 -27.87
C PHE A 216 -1.92 28.27 -27.67
N GLY A 217 -1.49 27.10 -27.18
CA GLY A 217 -0.10 26.82 -26.87
C GLY A 217 0.43 27.53 -25.62
N LEU A 218 -0.44 28.20 -24.86
CA LEU A 218 -0.09 28.85 -23.60
C LEU A 218 -0.15 27.85 -22.45
N TYR A 219 0.79 27.96 -21.52
CA TYR A 219 0.77 27.17 -20.30
C TYR A 219 -0.34 27.66 -19.37
N ASP A 220 -1.15 26.71 -18.91
CA ASP A 220 -2.17 26.92 -17.90
C ASP A 220 -1.87 26.04 -16.68
N THR A 221 -2.40 26.41 -15.52
CA THR A 221 -2.24 25.64 -14.27
C THR A 221 -3.61 25.32 -13.71
N ILE A 222 -3.89 24.03 -13.55
CA ILE A 222 -5.13 23.54 -12.95
C ILE A 222 -4.84 22.77 -11.67
N SER A 223 -5.61 23.00 -10.60
CA SER A 223 -5.51 22.25 -9.36
C SER A 223 -6.53 21.12 -9.33
N LYS A 224 -6.08 19.88 -9.07
CA LYS A 224 -6.92 18.68 -9.08
C LYS A 224 -6.53 17.68 -7.99
N GLN A 225 -7.54 16.98 -7.47
CA GLN A 225 -7.34 15.91 -6.49
C GLN A 225 -6.79 14.65 -7.17
N CYS A 226 -5.64 14.19 -6.71
CA CYS A 226 -4.94 13.03 -7.25
C CYS A 226 -4.52 12.10 -6.12
N VAL A 227 -4.42 10.81 -6.42
CA VAL A 227 -3.92 9.83 -5.45
C VAL A 227 -2.40 9.78 -5.57
N ILE A 228 -1.72 10.20 -4.51
CA ILE A 228 -0.27 10.19 -4.41
C ILE A 228 0.14 8.91 -3.69
N VAL A 229 0.90 8.07 -4.38
CA VAL A 229 1.48 6.84 -3.84
C VAL A 229 2.99 7.03 -3.74
N ARG A 230 3.53 6.88 -2.54
CA ARG A 230 4.96 6.88 -2.27
C ARG A 230 5.40 5.51 -1.84
N VAL A 231 6.43 5.01 -2.47
CA VAL A 231 7.05 3.72 -2.17
C VAL A 231 8.51 3.98 -1.84
N ASP A 232 8.95 3.48 -0.70
CA ASP A 232 10.30 3.63 -0.17
C ASP A 232 10.82 2.24 0.23
N ALA A 233 11.75 1.70 -0.57
CA ALA A 233 12.46 0.47 -0.29
C ALA A 233 13.61 0.79 0.69
N ARG A 234 13.43 0.41 1.95
CA ARG A 234 14.47 0.57 2.99
C ARG A 234 15.47 -0.57 2.86
N CYS A 235 16.47 -0.39 2.02
CA CYS A 235 17.59 -1.31 1.84
C CYS A 235 18.71 -1.04 2.85
#